data_AF-A0A2Z4V8U7-F1
#
_entry.id   AF-A0A2Z4V8U7-F1
#
_cell.length_a   1.000
_cell.length_b   1.000
_cell.length_c   1.000
_cell.angle_alpha   90.00
_cell.angle_beta   90.00
_cell.angle_gamma   90.00
#
_symmetry.space_group_name_H-M   'P 1'
#
loop_
_entity.id
_entity.type
_entity.pdbx_description
1 polymer ?
#
loop_
_entity_poly.entity_id
_entity_poly.type
_entity_poly.pdbx_seq_one_letter_code
_entity_poly.pdbx_strand_id
1 'polypeptide(L)'
;MRSLDDPAWVSNPCRPLSVPLSVLLSVLLALLALPLAAPGARASGGGAGAGIETARTGRQVAPGVRLESYDRLEADRWLRIDELDVDLAAAGRAGGARAEYLGGRGVATVADAAARHPAGPGRRVVAAVNGDFFDIRGTGAPLGPGIGAGRLLHAPSPGAGQAVGFGADGAGRVLDIALAGTVTLPGGAVRPLAGYNTARPPADGFAAYTADWPAAELPALGPVVDLRDGRVTAVRAAARAAVRRPAAGTTLLVAGGAAAAELAALRPADAVAVRARPVAAGGGPLPVGALGGREALVVAGVAQDHEGEPNNAAAPRTAVGFSRDGRRLRVVTVDGRQRDSGGLTLTALGRLMHRLGAYEALNLDGGGSSTLLAALTGEPGLTLENSPSDGRPRPVPNGLVLTAPAGSGKTAGYRIEPVGGVARAFAGLGRTLRATAYDTALGPVASAGPAPVWTAEGGGARVDSGGVLRAARPGRLAVHVRGGAARGTLGVDVLGPPARIRAVPERIGLAEQGEGARFEVTGHDAQGAAAVIEPRDVTLEFDRSQWAVAEDGRGGFTVTARVPWAAGRLLASVRGVSAGPAELALGCLLYTLP
;
A
#
# COMPACT_ATOMS: atom_id res chain seq x y z
N MET A 1 44.03 -45.68 -53.16
CA MET A 1 44.91 -46.69 -52.51
C MET A 1 44.31 -47.02 -51.15
N ARG A 2 43.79 -48.25 -51.04
CA ARG A 2 43.42 -49.05 -49.84
C ARG A 2 42.54 -48.36 -48.79
N SER A 3 41.42 -48.90 -48.32
CA SER A 3 40.74 -50.21 -48.43
C SER A 3 39.60 -50.09 -47.40
N LEU A 4 38.32 -50.12 -47.78
CA LEU A 4 37.41 -51.30 -47.74
C LEU A 4 37.25 -51.82 -46.28
N ASP A 5 36.06 -51.89 -45.68
CA ASP A 5 34.85 -52.56 -46.18
C ASP A 5 33.51 -51.99 -45.64
N ASP A 6 32.54 -51.95 -46.56
CA ASP A 6 31.06 -51.86 -46.45
C ASP A 6 30.51 -53.31 -46.21
N PRO A 7 29.23 -53.73 -46.41
CA PRO A 7 27.94 -53.05 -46.65
C PRO A 7 26.78 -53.67 -45.79
N ALA A 8 25.49 -53.28 -45.86
CA ALA A 8 24.51 -53.68 -46.88
C ALA A 8 23.07 -53.27 -46.43
N TRP A 9 22.30 -52.47 -47.21
CA TRP A 9 21.24 -52.86 -48.19
C TRP A 9 19.88 -53.25 -47.52
N VAL A 10 18.63 -52.90 -47.92
CA VAL A 10 17.93 -52.41 -49.14
C VAL A 10 16.55 -51.81 -48.74
N SER A 11 16.04 -50.96 -49.63
CA SER A 11 14.76 -50.26 -49.81
C SER A 11 13.39 -51.01 -49.70
N ASN A 12 12.32 -50.25 -49.37
CA ASN A 12 10.91 -50.16 -49.89
C ASN A 12 10.13 -51.44 -50.29
N PRO A 13 8.75 -51.51 -50.34
CA PRO A 13 7.75 -50.45 -50.57
C PRO A 13 6.38 -50.60 -49.84
N CYS A 14 5.42 -49.76 -50.25
CA CYS A 14 4.02 -49.65 -49.81
C CYS A 14 3.03 -50.78 -50.23
N ARG A 15 1.99 -50.97 -49.37
CA ARG A 15 0.55 -51.36 -49.61
C ARG A 15 0.24 -52.82 -50.05
N PRO A 16 -1.04 -53.30 -50.00
CA PRO A 16 -2.23 -53.03 -49.15
C PRO A 16 -2.91 -54.35 -48.63
N LEU A 17 -4.13 -54.25 -48.07
CA LEU A 17 -5.26 -55.24 -47.99
C LEU A 17 -5.86 -55.55 -46.58
N SER A 18 -7.00 -54.90 -46.35
CA SER A 18 -8.33 -55.44 -45.96
C SER A 18 -8.57 -56.34 -44.72
N VAL A 19 -9.27 -55.73 -43.75
CA VAL A 19 -10.48 -56.11 -42.94
C VAL A 19 -10.74 -57.61 -42.62
N PRO A 20 -11.16 -57.94 -41.37
CA PRO A 20 -12.60 -58.02 -41.17
C PRO A 20 -13.13 -57.33 -39.89
N LEU A 21 -14.35 -56.86 -40.08
CA LEU A 21 -15.30 -56.27 -39.15
C LEU A 21 -15.88 -57.38 -38.28
N SER A 22 -15.79 -57.29 -36.94
CA SER A 22 -16.61 -58.09 -36.03
C SER A 22 -16.58 -57.52 -34.60
N VAL A 23 -17.77 -57.11 -34.11
CA VAL A 23 -18.16 -56.84 -32.71
C VAL A 23 -17.68 -55.49 -32.16
N LEU A 24 -18.38 -54.38 -32.41
CA LEU A 24 -19.56 -53.88 -31.68
C LEU A 24 -19.43 -53.90 -30.14
N LEU A 25 -19.61 -52.71 -29.53
CA LEU A 25 -19.99 -52.50 -28.13
C LEU A 25 -18.87 -52.48 -27.07
N SER A 26 -18.10 -51.38 -26.98
CA SER A 26 -17.62 -50.79 -25.69
C SER A 26 -16.62 -49.62 -25.86
N VAL A 27 -17.01 -48.53 -26.56
CA VAL A 27 -16.29 -47.25 -26.46
C VAL A 27 -17.30 -46.10 -26.45
N LEU A 28 -18.02 -45.94 -25.35
CA LEU A 28 -18.67 -44.67 -25.01
C LEU A 28 -19.00 -44.58 -23.51
N LEU A 29 -18.05 -44.86 -22.61
CA LEU A 29 -18.19 -44.55 -21.18
C LEU A 29 -16.83 -44.62 -20.44
N ALA A 30 -15.89 -43.70 -20.74
CA ALA A 30 -14.64 -43.58 -19.96
C ALA A 30 -14.01 -42.17 -20.05
N LEU A 31 -14.84 -41.13 -20.10
CA LEU A 31 -14.41 -39.72 -20.09
C LEU A 31 -15.30 -38.92 -19.15
N LEU A 32 -15.36 -39.31 -17.87
CA LEU A 32 -15.98 -38.55 -16.77
C LEU A 32 -15.67 -39.23 -15.42
N ALA A 33 -14.44 -39.08 -14.93
CA ALA A 33 -14.08 -39.24 -13.51
C ALA A 33 -12.61 -38.83 -13.28
N LEU A 34 -12.30 -37.53 -13.39
CA LEU A 34 -11.15 -36.96 -12.70
C LEU A 34 -11.66 -36.49 -11.34
N PRO A 35 -11.21 -37.06 -10.20
CA PRO A 35 -11.52 -36.45 -8.92
C PRO A 35 -10.81 -35.09 -8.88
N LEU A 36 -11.59 -34.03 -8.71
CA LEU A 36 -11.09 -32.73 -8.25
C LEU A 36 -10.44 -32.96 -6.88
N ALA A 37 -9.14 -33.21 -6.88
CA ALA A 37 -8.34 -33.15 -5.66
C ALA A 37 -8.43 -31.71 -5.14
N ALA A 38 -9.10 -31.52 -4.01
CA ALA A 38 -9.02 -30.30 -3.23
C ALA A 38 -7.54 -29.93 -3.03
N PRO A 39 -7.17 -28.64 -3.01
CA PRO A 39 -5.82 -28.27 -2.61
C PRO A 39 -5.62 -28.75 -1.17
N GLY A 40 -4.87 -29.84 -1.02
CA GLY A 40 -4.47 -30.36 0.27
C GLY A 40 -3.70 -29.26 0.99
N ALA A 41 -4.20 -28.88 2.16
CA ALA A 41 -3.46 -28.04 3.10
C ALA A 41 -2.10 -28.70 3.34
N ARG A 42 -1.03 -28.12 2.78
CA ARG A 42 0.33 -28.44 3.21
C ARG A 42 0.50 -27.77 4.57
N ALA A 43 0.25 -28.52 5.63
CA ALA A 43 0.80 -28.20 6.94
C ALA A 43 2.33 -28.26 6.81
N SER A 44 2.99 -27.10 6.80
CA SER A 44 4.42 -27.04 7.06
C SER A 44 4.64 -27.43 8.51
N GLY A 45 5.38 -28.52 8.73
CA GLY A 45 5.77 -28.99 10.05
C GLY A 45 6.44 -27.87 10.84
N GLY A 46 5.80 -27.47 11.94
CA GLY A 46 6.26 -26.39 12.80
C GLY A 46 7.51 -26.78 13.59
N GLY A 47 8.54 -25.96 13.48
CA GLY A 47 9.50 -25.79 14.57
C GLY A 47 8.81 -25.07 15.73
N ALA A 48 9.02 -25.56 16.95
CA ALA A 48 8.51 -24.95 18.17
C ALA A 48 8.89 -23.46 18.22
N GLY A 49 7.90 -22.58 18.10
CA GLY A 49 8.07 -21.12 18.10
C GLY A 49 7.37 -20.35 16.97
N ALA A 50 6.63 -21.00 16.08
CA ALA A 50 5.90 -20.32 15.00
C ALA A 50 4.42 -20.12 15.37
N GLY A 51 3.99 -18.87 15.54
CA GLY A 51 2.56 -18.55 15.72
C GLY A 51 1.67 -19.10 14.59
N ILE A 52 0.38 -19.10 14.85
CA ILE A 52 -0.63 -19.70 13.98
C ILE A 52 -1.15 -18.61 13.04
N GLU A 53 -1.09 -18.84 11.74
CA GLU A 53 -1.81 -18.00 10.77
C GLU A 53 -3.30 -18.31 10.85
N THR A 54 -4.12 -17.31 11.17
CA THR A 54 -5.56 -17.47 11.40
C THR A 54 -6.39 -17.05 10.19
N ALA A 55 -5.84 -16.18 9.34
CA ALA A 55 -6.50 -15.73 8.11
C ALA A 55 -5.45 -15.29 7.09
N ARG A 56 -5.75 -15.52 5.81
CA ARG A 56 -5.00 -14.98 4.67
C ARG A 56 -5.93 -14.64 3.54
N THR A 57 -5.70 -13.48 2.94
CA THR A 57 -6.37 -13.03 1.73
C THR A 57 -5.33 -12.51 0.77
N GLY A 58 -5.54 -12.71 -0.53
CA GLY A 58 -4.60 -12.26 -1.55
C GLY A 58 -5.31 -11.82 -2.81
N ARG A 59 -4.78 -10.78 -3.45
CA ARG A 59 -5.30 -10.29 -4.73
C ARG A 59 -4.18 -9.82 -5.66
N GLN A 60 -4.43 -9.95 -6.95
CA GLN A 60 -3.59 -9.30 -7.95
C GLN A 60 -3.98 -7.82 -8.02
N VAL A 61 -2.99 -6.94 -7.83
CA VAL A 61 -3.18 -5.47 -7.89
C VAL A 61 -3.02 -4.97 -9.32
N ALA A 62 -2.01 -5.50 -10.03
CA ALA A 62 -1.71 -5.28 -11.44
C ALA A 62 -0.84 -6.44 -11.95
N PRO A 63 -0.63 -6.64 -13.26
CA PRO A 63 0.31 -7.64 -13.75
C PRO A 63 1.69 -7.50 -13.08
N GLY A 64 2.18 -8.58 -12.47
CA GLY A 64 3.45 -8.58 -11.71
C GLY A 64 3.40 -7.96 -10.31
N VAL A 65 2.23 -7.52 -9.82
CA VAL A 65 2.05 -6.96 -8.47
C VAL A 65 0.92 -7.69 -7.75
N ARG A 66 1.26 -8.36 -6.65
CA ARG A 66 0.31 -9.10 -5.81
C ARG A 66 0.36 -8.57 -4.38
N LEU A 67 -0.80 -8.44 -3.76
CA LEU A 67 -0.95 -8.12 -2.35
C LEU A 67 -1.43 -9.36 -1.59
N GLU A 68 -0.82 -9.62 -0.45
CA GLU A 68 -1.25 -10.60 0.54
C GLU A 68 -1.48 -9.88 1.88
N SER A 69 -2.59 -10.17 2.53
CA SER A 69 -2.92 -9.67 3.86
C SER A 69 -3.25 -10.86 4.76
N TYR A 70 -2.61 -10.96 5.92
CA TYR A 70 -2.78 -12.11 6.80
C TYR A 70 -2.62 -11.77 8.28
N ASP A 71 -3.35 -12.52 9.10
CA ASP A 71 -3.36 -12.39 10.55
C ASP A 71 -2.63 -13.59 11.18
N ARG A 72 -1.85 -13.33 12.23
CA ARG A 72 -1.16 -14.36 13.00
C ARG A 72 -1.38 -14.19 14.49
N LEU A 73 -1.61 -15.30 15.18
CA LEU A 73 -1.57 -15.38 16.63
C LEU A 73 -0.21 -15.92 17.06
N GLU A 74 0.63 -15.04 17.58
CA GLU A 74 1.88 -15.41 18.25
C GLU A 74 1.63 -15.63 19.74
N ALA A 75 2.60 -16.18 20.47
CA ALA A 75 2.44 -16.56 21.88
C ALA A 75 2.02 -15.41 22.81
N ASP A 76 2.37 -14.16 22.45
CA ASP A 76 2.15 -12.98 23.27
C ASP A 76 1.31 -11.89 22.59
N ARG A 77 0.93 -12.05 21.32
CA ARG A 77 0.25 -11.00 20.53
C ARG A 77 -0.45 -11.52 19.28
N TRP A 78 -1.41 -10.72 18.82
CA TRP A 78 -1.86 -10.76 17.43
C TRP A 78 -0.92 -9.96 16.54
N LEU A 79 -0.82 -10.34 15.27
CA LEU A 79 -0.14 -9.62 14.21
C LEU A 79 -1.07 -9.50 13.02
N ARG A 80 -1.11 -8.32 12.43
CA ARG A 80 -1.72 -8.06 11.13
C ARG A 80 -0.68 -7.54 10.17
N ILE A 81 -0.53 -8.22 9.03
CA ILE A 81 0.57 -8.01 8.11
C ILE A 81 0.02 -7.89 6.69
N ASP A 82 0.50 -6.89 5.96
CA ASP A 82 0.28 -6.74 4.54
C ASP A 82 1.61 -6.81 3.79
N GLU A 83 1.64 -7.56 2.69
CA GLU A 83 2.81 -7.83 1.86
C GLU A 83 2.50 -7.56 0.38
N LEU A 84 3.25 -6.65 -0.24
CA LEU A 84 3.34 -6.57 -1.69
C LEU A 84 4.51 -7.41 -2.21
N ASP A 85 4.17 -8.30 -3.14
CA ASP A 85 5.08 -9.06 -3.98
C ASP A 85 5.10 -8.45 -5.38
N VAL A 86 6.26 -7.94 -5.79
CA VAL A 86 6.44 -7.17 -7.01
C VAL A 86 7.53 -7.77 -7.89
N ASP A 87 7.18 -8.13 -9.11
CA ASP A 87 8.12 -8.42 -10.20
C ASP A 87 8.53 -7.10 -10.88
N LEU A 88 9.76 -6.66 -10.59
CA LEU A 88 10.32 -5.43 -11.11
C LEU A 88 10.77 -5.63 -12.56
N ALA A 89 10.19 -4.82 -13.44
CA ALA A 89 10.55 -4.84 -14.85
C ALA A 89 12.03 -4.51 -15.07
N ALA A 90 12.68 -5.27 -15.95
CA ALA A 90 13.94 -4.83 -16.56
C ALA A 90 13.76 -3.48 -17.24
N ALA A 91 14.78 -2.63 -17.15
CA ALA A 91 14.75 -1.32 -17.78
C ALA A 91 14.47 -1.39 -19.27
N GLY A 92 13.77 -0.37 -19.78
CA GLY A 92 13.36 -0.32 -21.18
C GLY A 92 12.22 -1.29 -21.55
N ARG A 93 11.88 -2.29 -20.71
CA ARG A 93 10.65 -3.05 -20.92
C ARG A 93 9.44 -2.18 -20.57
N ALA A 94 8.59 -1.96 -21.57
CA ALA A 94 7.36 -1.20 -21.40
C ALA A 94 6.34 -1.92 -20.49
N GLY A 95 6.47 -3.24 -20.32
CA GLY A 95 5.38 -4.11 -19.86
C GLY A 95 5.38 -4.56 -18.38
N GLY A 96 5.98 -3.84 -17.43
CA GLY A 96 5.94 -4.28 -16.02
C GLY A 96 6.01 -3.19 -14.96
N ALA A 97 5.98 -3.63 -13.71
CA ALA A 97 5.95 -2.75 -12.54
C ALA A 97 7.30 -2.04 -12.32
N ARG A 98 7.25 -0.82 -11.81
CA ARG A 98 8.41 0.01 -11.46
C ARG A 98 8.17 0.63 -10.10
N ALA A 99 9.23 0.77 -9.31
CA ALA A 99 9.22 1.52 -8.07
C ALA A 99 9.93 2.86 -8.28
N GLU A 100 9.34 3.92 -7.77
CA GLU A 100 9.79 5.30 -7.96
C GLU A 100 9.76 6.05 -6.62
N TYR A 101 10.61 7.06 -6.50
CA TYR A 101 10.62 7.95 -5.35
C TYR A 101 9.32 8.77 -5.31
N LEU A 102 8.64 8.77 -4.16
CA LEU A 102 7.45 9.57 -3.92
C LEU A 102 7.81 10.72 -2.97
N GLY A 103 7.49 11.97 -3.30
CA GLY A 103 7.66 13.12 -2.40
C GLY A 103 8.26 14.37 -3.06
N GLY A 104 8.93 15.21 -2.24
CA GLY A 104 9.63 16.43 -2.70
C GLY A 104 8.81 17.73 -2.64
N ARG A 105 7.60 17.70 -2.08
CA ARG A 105 6.68 18.85 -2.03
C ARG A 105 6.10 19.11 -0.64
N GLY A 106 6.89 18.94 0.41
CA GLY A 106 6.43 19.04 1.79
C GLY A 106 5.88 17.71 2.30
N VAL A 107 5.51 17.70 3.58
CA VAL A 107 4.83 16.57 4.19
C VAL A 107 3.40 16.46 3.66
N ALA A 108 2.96 15.23 3.37
CA ALA A 108 1.60 14.92 2.96
C ALA A 108 1.28 13.47 3.35
N THR A 109 0.01 13.10 3.42
CA THR A 109 -0.32 11.68 3.54
C THR A 109 0.19 10.91 2.33
N VAL A 110 0.49 9.62 2.47
CA VAL A 110 0.91 8.77 1.34
C VAL A 110 -0.14 8.80 0.22
N ALA A 111 -1.43 8.88 0.56
CA ALA A 111 -2.52 8.98 -0.40
C ALA A 111 -2.46 10.27 -1.22
N ASP A 112 -2.32 11.41 -0.54
CA ASP A 112 -2.22 12.71 -1.22
C ASP A 112 -0.97 12.81 -2.08
N ALA A 113 0.15 12.27 -1.60
CA ALA A 113 1.39 12.22 -2.37
C ALA A 113 1.23 11.35 -3.62
N ALA A 114 0.68 10.14 -3.48
CA ALA A 114 0.47 9.20 -4.58
C ALA A 114 -0.52 9.74 -5.62
N ALA A 115 -1.59 10.42 -5.20
CA ALA A 115 -2.56 11.04 -6.10
C ALA A 115 -1.95 12.15 -6.97
N ARG A 116 -0.89 12.82 -6.48
CA ARG A 116 -0.15 13.85 -7.24
C ARG A 116 0.99 13.28 -8.07
N HIS A 117 1.33 12.00 -7.94
CA HIS A 117 2.48 11.41 -8.61
C HIS A 117 2.22 11.24 -10.11
N PRO A 118 3.05 11.81 -10.99
CA PRO A 118 2.90 11.61 -12.42
C PRO A 118 3.48 10.24 -12.81
N ALA A 119 2.62 9.23 -12.99
CA ALA A 119 3.04 7.88 -13.40
C ALA A 119 3.74 7.83 -14.78
N GLY A 120 3.57 8.88 -15.59
CA GLY A 120 4.11 8.99 -16.94
C GLY A 120 3.21 8.35 -18.02
N PRO A 121 3.56 8.54 -19.31
CA PRO A 121 2.75 8.07 -20.42
C PRO A 121 2.53 6.55 -20.39
N GLY A 122 1.28 6.12 -20.58
CA GLY A 122 0.90 4.70 -20.66
C GLY A 122 1.06 3.92 -19.35
N ARG A 123 1.14 4.60 -18.20
CA ARG A 123 1.28 3.98 -16.89
C ARG A 123 0.29 4.57 -15.89
N ARG A 124 0.05 3.83 -14.80
CA ARG A 124 -0.76 4.27 -13.67
C ARG A 124 -0.09 3.92 -12.36
N VAL A 125 -0.39 4.67 -11.30
CA VAL A 125 -0.03 4.29 -9.93
C VAL A 125 -0.90 3.10 -9.51
N VAL A 126 -0.28 2.08 -8.91
CA VAL A 126 -0.98 0.87 -8.47
C VAL A 126 -0.77 0.55 -7.00
N ALA A 127 0.24 1.12 -6.36
CA ALA A 127 0.43 1.06 -4.91
C ALA A 127 1.36 2.18 -4.44
N ALA A 128 1.32 2.49 -3.16
CA ALA A 128 2.25 3.42 -2.52
C ALA A 128 2.47 3.03 -1.05
N VAL A 129 3.66 3.32 -0.53
CA VAL A 129 4.03 3.07 0.86
C VAL A 129 4.81 4.26 1.42
N ASN A 130 4.74 4.48 2.73
CA ASN A 130 5.58 5.48 3.40
C ASN A 130 7.08 5.16 3.26
N GLY A 131 7.91 6.15 3.56
CA GLY A 131 9.35 6.07 3.30
C GLY A 131 10.23 6.30 4.52
N ASP A 132 11.13 7.25 4.36
CA ASP A 132 12.28 7.47 5.21
C ASP A 132 11.90 8.00 6.60
N PHE A 133 12.83 7.83 7.55
CA PHE A 133 12.79 8.57 8.80
C PHE A 133 12.92 10.06 8.52
N PHE A 134 12.30 10.86 9.36
CA PHE A 134 12.26 12.31 9.15
C PHE A 134 12.34 13.09 10.44
N ASP A 135 12.68 14.37 10.32
CA ASP A 135 12.77 15.30 11.42
C ASP A 135 11.37 15.74 11.91
N ILE A 136 10.62 14.78 12.46
CA ILE A 136 9.20 14.90 12.79
C ILE A 136 8.88 15.98 13.82
N ARG A 137 9.85 16.35 14.66
CA ARG A 137 9.70 17.41 15.69
C ARG A 137 10.25 18.76 15.24
N GLY A 138 10.79 18.84 14.02
CA GLY A 138 11.41 20.04 13.48
C GLY A 138 10.89 20.33 12.09
N THR A 139 11.78 20.22 11.10
CA THR A 139 11.50 20.62 9.71
C THR A 139 10.47 19.76 9.00
N GLY A 140 10.27 18.52 9.45
CA GLY A 140 9.51 17.50 8.72
C GLY A 140 10.26 16.93 7.51
N ALA A 141 11.53 17.30 7.28
CA ALA A 141 12.32 16.80 6.16
C ALA A 141 12.88 15.38 6.42
N PRO A 142 13.09 14.56 5.36
CA PRO A 142 13.75 13.26 5.46
C PRO A 142 15.15 13.35 6.05
N LEU A 143 15.59 12.29 6.72
CA LEU A 143 16.91 12.20 7.34
C LEU A 143 17.92 11.48 6.46
N GLY A 144 17.52 10.51 5.66
CA GLY A 144 18.38 9.76 4.74
C GLY A 144 18.45 10.37 3.35
N PRO A 145 19.08 9.70 2.37
CA PRO A 145 19.24 10.21 1.02
C PRO A 145 17.95 10.10 0.20
N GLY A 146 17.76 11.04 -0.73
CA GLY A 146 16.70 10.99 -1.73
C GLY A 146 17.25 11.20 -3.12
N ILE A 147 17.04 10.23 -4.00
CA ILE A 147 17.37 10.35 -5.43
C ILE A 147 16.08 10.17 -6.23
N GLY A 148 15.80 11.10 -7.14
CA GLY A 148 14.68 11.04 -8.06
C GLY A 148 15.13 11.37 -9.47
N ALA A 149 14.78 10.51 -10.44
CA ALA A 149 15.20 10.65 -11.84
C ALA A 149 16.73 10.87 -12.01
N GLY A 150 17.53 10.15 -11.21
CA GLY A 150 19.00 10.21 -11.21
C GLY A 150 19.60 11.46 -10.55
N ARG A 151 18.78 12.37 -10.02
CA ARG A 151 19.22 13.60 -9.36
C ARG A 151 19.14 13.46 -7.85
N LEU A 152 20.15 13.98 -7.15
CA LEU A 152 20.13 14.12 -5.70
C LEU A 152 19.08 15.19 -5.32
N LEU A 153 18.07 14.78 -4.57
CA LEU A 153 17.05 15.68 -4.03
C LEU A 153 17.48 16.18 -2.66
N HIS A 154 17.95 15.27 -1.81
CA HIS A 154 18.49 15.56 -0.47
C HIS A 154 19.56 14.54 -0.09
N ALA A 155 20.56 15.02 0.63
CA ALA A 155 21.68 14.24 1.13
C ALA A 155 21.37 13.67 2.52
N PRO A 156 21.98 12.52 2.89
CA PRO A 156 21.79 11.94 4.20
C PRO A 156 22.30 12.88 5.28
N SER A 157 21.60 12.88 6.42
CA SER A 157 22.14 13.34 7.69
C SER A 157 23.26 12.39 8.13
N PRO A 158 24.19 12.84 8.99
CA PRO A 158 25.23 11.96 9.54
C PRO A 158 24.64 10.66 10.11
N GLY A 159 25.14 9.52 9.66
CA GLY A 159 24.69 8.19 10.09
C GLY A 159 23.39 7.69 9.45
N ALA A 160 22.80 8.41 8.49
CA ALA A 160 21.55 8.04 7.82
C ALA A 160 21.74 7.73 6.32
N GLY A 161 22.89 7.15 5.94
CA GLY A 161 23.22 6.89 4.52
C GLY A 161 22.53 5.67 3.90
N GLN A 162 22.00 4.76 4.71
CA GLN A 162 21.34 3.55 4.21
C GLN A 162 20.08 3.87 3.40
N ALA A 163 19.92 3.20 2.27
CA ALA A 163 18.86 3.45 1.33
C ALA A 163 18.45 2.20 0.55
N VAL A 164 17.18 2.17 0.16
CA VAL A 164 16.72 1.30 -0.94
C VAL A 164 16.88 2.06 -2.24
N GLY A 165 17.52 1.42 -3.23
CA GLY A 165 17.81 2.04 -4.52
C GLY A 165 17.39 1.18 -5.70
N PHE A 166 16.95 1.83 -6.76
CA PHE A 166 16.55 1.21 -8.03
C PHE A 166 17.52 1.62 -9.13
N GLY A 167 18.22 0.65 -9.69
CA GLY A 167 19.18 0.85 -10.77
C GLY A 167 18.53 1.32 -12.07
N ALA A 168 19.36 1.87 -12.97
CA ALA A 168 18.92 2.22 -14.32
C ALA A 168 18.45 1.00 -15.12
N ASP A 169 18.80 -0.22 -14.69
CA ASP A 169 18.38 -1.51 -15.21
C ASP A 169 17.07 -2.04 -14.58
N GLY A 170 16.49 -1.29 -13.64
CA GLY A 170 15.26 -1.61 -12.91
C GLY A 170 15.46 -2.53 -11.71
N ALA A 171 16.67 -3.01 -11.44
CA ALA A 171 16.93 -3.89 -10.29
C ALA A 171 17.01 -3.08 -8.99
N GLY A 172 16.39 -3.60 -7.93
CA GLY A 172 16.46 -3.05 -6.59
C GLY A 172 17.65 -3.58 -5.79
N ARG A 173 18.17 -2.78 -4.86
CA ARG A 173 19.23 -3.16 -3.90
C ARG A 173 19.18 -2.30 -2.66
N VAL A 174 19.77 -2.78 -1.57
CA VAL A 174 20.10 -1.95 -0.41
C VAL A 174 21.53 -1.42 -0.57
N LEU A 175 21.75 -0.14 -0.32
CA LEU A 175 23.07 0.48 -0.43
C LEU A 175 23.24 1.60 0.60
N ASP A 176 24.49 2.04 0.77
CA ASP A 176 24.83 3.25 1.52
C ASP A 176 25.19 4.37 0.54
N ILE A 177 24.49 5.50 0.63
CA ILE A 177 24.67 6.67 -0.24
C ILE A 177 25.20 7.82 0.62
N ALA A 178 26.31 8.41 0.20
CA ALA A 178 26.90 9.59 0.79
C ALA A 178 26.86 10.81 -0.15
N LEU A 179 27.13 11.99 0.39
CA LEU A 179 27.32 13.22 -0.37
C LEU A 179 28.80 13.40 -0.72
N ALA A 180 29.11 13.52 -2.01
CA ALA A 180 30.37 14.12 -2.46
C ALA A 180 30.07 15.52 -2.99
N GLY A 181 30.50 16.55 -2.27
CA GLY A 181 30.24 17.92 -2.65
C GLY A 181 31.38 18.89 -2.32
N THR A 182 31.43 19.98 -3.06
CA THR A 182 32.44 21.03 -2.93
C THR A 182 31.83 22.41 -3.11
N VAL A 183 32.36 23.39 -2.40
CA VAL A 183 32.14 24.82 -2.61
C VAL A 183 33.45 25.44 -3.05
N THR A 184 33.47 26.09 -4.21
CA THR A 184 34.60 26.89 -4.68
C THR A 184 34.29 28.35 -4.44
N LEU A 185 35.08 28.99 -3.56
CA LEU A 185 34.96 30.38 -3.18
C LEU A 185 35.74 31.30 -4.14
N PRO A 186 35.54 32.63 -4.06
CA PRO A 186 36.34 33.60 -4.80
C PRO A 186 37.85 33.37 -4.57
N GLY A 187 38.65 33.55 -5.61
CA GLY A 187 40.09 33.25 -5.57
C GLY A 187 40.45 31.76 -5.70
N GLY A 188 39.46 30.87 -5.88
CA GLY A 188 39.68 29.47 -6.23
C GLY A 188 39.84 28.52 -5.04
N ALA A 189 39.66 29.00 -3.80
CA ALA A 189 39.70 28.15 -2.62
C ALA A 189 38.54 27.13 -2.67
N VAL A 190 38.85 25.85 -2.45
CA VAL A 190 37.86 24.76 -2.43
C VAL A 190 37.63 24.31 -1.00
N ARG A 191 36.35 24.13 -0.64
CA ARG A 191 35.87 23.65 0.66
C ARG A 191 34.92 22.47 0.46
N PRO A 192 34.84 21.51 1.39
CA PRO A 192 33.86 20.46 1.33
C PRO A 192 32.44 21.02 1.52
N LEU A 193 31.49 20.52 0.73
CA LEU A 193 30.06 20.70 0.98
C LEU A 193 29.57 19.51 1.79
N ALA A 194 29.27 19.74 3.06
CA ALA A 194 28.91 18.70 4.03
C ALA A 194 27.40 18.46 4.14
N GLY A 195 26.56 19.34 3.59
CA GLY A 195 25.11 19.16 3.54
C GLY A 195 24.49 19.62 2.23
N TYR A 196 23.44 18.93 1.79
CA TYR A 196 22.64 19.30 0.63
C TYR A 196 21.17 18.98 0.87
N ASN A 197 20.30 20.00 0.94
CA ASN A 197 18.89 19.85 1.30
C ASN A 197 18.67 18.92 2.52
N THR A 198 19.54 19.04 3.53
CA THR A 198 19.52 18.17 4.72
C THR A 198 18.68 18.75 5.85
N ALA A 199 17.94 17.90 6.57
CA ALA A 199 17.20 18.29 7.77
C ALA A 199 18.08 18.86 8.88
N ARG A 200 19.32 18.36 8.97
CA ARG A 200 20.26 18.68 10.04
C ARG A 200 21.55 19.22 9.42
N PRO A 201 21.65 20.54 9.22
CA PRO A 201 22.87 21.12 8.69
C PRO A 201 24.06 20.79 9.61
N PRO A 202 25.25 20.61 9.03
CA PRO A 202 26.43 20.27 9.80
C PRO A 202 26.80 21.44 10.73
N ALA A 203 27.33 21.12 11.91
CA ALA A 203 27.76 22.12 12.89
C ALA A 203 28.97 22.94 12.38
N ASP A 204 29.79 22.34 11.51
CA ASP A 204 30.92 22.98 10.84
C ASP A 204 30.91 22.66 9.34
N GLY A 205 31.35 23.61 8.52
CA GLY A 205 31.38 23.49 7.07
C GLY A 205 30.11 23.99 6.36
N PHE A 206 30.09 23.84 5.04
CA PHE A 206 29.04 24.39 4.17
C PHE A 206 27.88 23.41 3.95
N ALA A 207 26.67 23.96 3.87
CA ALA A 207 25.49 23.26 3.35
C ALA A 207 24.74 24.11 2.33
N ALA A 208 24.08 23.45 1.38
CA ALA A 208 23.32 24.12 0.32
C ALA A 208 21.86 23.68 0.32
N TYR A 209 20.95 24.63 0.08
CA TYR A 209 19.51 24.38 -0.08
C TYR A 209 19.02 24.88 -1.42
N THR A 210 18.16 24.10 -2.08
CA THR A 210 17.62 24.39 -3.42
C THR A 210 16.10 24.25 -3.44
N ALA A 211 15.47 24.51 -4.58
CA ALA A 211 14.03 24.30 -4.77
C ALA A 211 13.57 22.84 -4.57
N ASP A 212 14.50 21.88 -4.56
CA ASP A 212 14.24 20.47 -4.27
C ASP A 212 14.14 20.18 -2.75
N TRP A 213 14.34 21.20 -1.89
CA TRP A 213 14.18 21.07 -0.44
C TRP A 213 12.84 20.37 -0.10
N PRO A 214 12.88 19.23 0.60
CA PRO A 214 11.71 18.36 0.73
C PRO A 214 10.62 18.92 1.65
N ALA A 215 10.92 19.86 2.55
CA ALA A 215 9.96 20.46 3.48
C ALA A 215 9.48 21.86 3.05
N ALA A 216 8.62 22.48 3.86
CA ALA A 216 8.11 23.84 3.65
C ALA A 216 9.09 24.90 4.16
N GLU A 217 9.64 24.67 5.35
CA GLU A 217 10.56 25.56 6.04
C GLU A 217 11.91 24.87 6.18
N LEU A 218 12.99 25.66 6.08
CA LEU A 218 14.35 25.22 6.33
C LEU A 218 14.59 25.14 7.84
N PRO A 219 15.57 24.34 8.29
CA PRO A 219 16.01 24.37 9.69
C PRO A 219 16.52 25.76 10.08
N ALA A 220 16.73 26.01 11.37
CA ALA A 220 17.37 27.26 11.80
C ALA A 220 18.76 27.40 11.16
N LEU A 221 19.01 28.53 10.49
CA LEU A 221 20.23 28.78 9.74
C LEU A 221 21.04 29.91 10.37
N GLY A 222 22.37 29.78 10.31
CA GLY A 222 23.30 30.89 10.52
C GLY A 222 23.26 31.89 9.35
N PRO A 223 24.37 32.59 9.04
CA PRO A 223 24.46 33.44 7.86
C PRO A 223 24.05 32.69 6.58
N VAL A 224 23.34 33.37 5.69
CA VAL A 224 22.81 32.78 4.46
C VAL A 224 23.25 33.63 3.27
N VAL A 225 23.76 32.97 2.24
CA VAL A 225 24.12 33.60 0.97
C VAL A 225 23.24 33.06 -0.13
N ASP A 226 22.60 33.98 -0.86
CA ASP A 226 21.74 33.65 -1.98
C ASP A 226 22.61 33.59 -3.24
N LEU A 227 22.58 32.45 -3.92
CA LEU A 227 23.29 32.21 -5.17
C LEU A 227 22.31 32.04 -6.33
N ARG A 228 22.62 32.67 -7.45
CA ARG A 228 21.94 32.45 -8.74
C ARG A 228 23.00 32.35 -9.83
N ASP A 229 22.93 31.30 -10.64
CA ASP A 229 23.87 31.03 -11.74
C ASP A 229 25.35 31.10 -11.32
N GLY A 230 25.67 30.59 -10.13
CA GLY A 230 27.02 30.60 -9.58
C GLY A 230 27.54 31.96 -9.10
N ARG A 231 26.65 32.94 -8.92
CA ARG A 231 26.98 34.27 -8.40
C ARG A 231 26.18 34.62 -7.16
N VAL A 232 26.83 35.33 -6.23
CA VAL A 232 26.17 35.88 -5.04
C VAL A 232 25.22 37.00 -5.45
N THR A 233 23.95 36.87 -5.09
CA THR A 233 22.93 37.91 -5.29
C THR A 233 22.62 38.67 -4.02
N ALA A 234 22.69 38.01 -2.86
CA ALA A 234 22.48 38.64 -1.56
C ALA A 234 23.25 37.91 -0.47
N VAL A 235 23.66 38.66 0.55
CA VAL A 235 24.27 38.14 1.77
C VAL A 235 23.39 38.59 2.93
N ARG A 236 22.88 37.63 3.69
CA ARG A 236 21.95 37.85 4.79
C ARG A 236 22.62 37.42 6.09
N ALA A 237 22.59 38.32 7.07
CA ALA A 237 22.86 37.93 8.46
C ALA A 237 21.86 36.83 8.87
N ALA A 238 22.20 36.09 9.92
CA ALA A 238 21.46 34.91 10.35
C ALA A 238 19.93 35.10 10.29
N ALA A 239 19.25 34.15 9.65
CA ALA A 239 17.81 34.25 9.45
C ALA A 239 17.09 33.99 10.79
N ARG A 240 16.61 35.07 11.43
CA ARG A 240 15.80 34.98 12.66
C ARG A 240 14.41 34.38 12.43
N ALA A 241 13.92 34.40 11.18
CA ALA A 241 12.62 33.85 10.78
C ALA A 241 12.81 32.59 9.95
N ALA A 242 11.79 31.71 9.96
CA ALA A 242 11.76 30.51 9.14
C ALA A 242 11.99 30.85 7.66
N VAL A 243 13.08 30.34 7.10
CA VAL A 243 13.38 30.51 5.68
C VAL A 243 12.54 29.50 4.91
N ARG A 244 11.74 29.98 3.96
CA ARG A 244 10.96 29.10 3.08
C ARG A 244 11.85 28.47 2.02
N ARG A 245 11.35 27.39 1.43
CA ARG A 245 11.93 26.75 0.23
C ARG A 245 12.42 27.79 -0.80
N PRO A 246 13.68 27.69 -1.29
CA PRO A 246 14.21 28.56 -2.33
C PRO A 246 13.41 28.47 -3.63
N ALA A 247 13.36 29.57 -4.38
CA ALA A 247 12.81 29.57 -5.73
C ALA A 247 13.67 28.72 -6.68
N ALA A 248 13.07 28.23 -7.77
CA ALA A 248 13.80 27.51 -8.81
C ALA A 248 14.96 28.37 -9.36
N GLY A 249 16.14 27.77 -9.50
CA GLY A 249 17.37 28.46 -9.92
C GLY A 249 18.11 29.19 -8.79
N THR A 250 17.54 29.28 -7.58
CA THR A 250 18.21 29.83 -6.41
C THR A 250 18.81 28.72 -5.55
N THR A 251 20.06 28.90 -5.13
CA THR A 251 20.70 28.08 -4.09
C THR A 251 20.98 28.95 -2.88
N LEU A 252 20.56 28.51 -1.70
CA LEU A 252 20.96 29.13 -0.44
C LEU A 252 22.17 28.39 0.11
N LEU A 253 23.30 29.09 0.23
CA LEU A 253 24.51 28.57 0.85
C LEU A 253 24.56 29.03 2.31
N VAL A 254 24.75 28.07 3.21
CA VAL A 254 24.91 28.32 4.65
C VAL A 254 26.19 27.66 5.13
N ALA A 255 26.69 28.12 6.28
CA ALA A 255 27.88 27.57 6.88
C ALA A 255 27.81 27.62 8.41
N GLY A 256 28.31 26.56 9.04
CA GLY A 256 28.58 26.49 10.47
C GLY A 256 30.08 26.62 10.78
N GLY A 257 30.42 26.76 12.06
CA GLY A 257 31.80 26.74 12.54
C GLY A 257 32.72 27.76 11.85
N ALA A 258 33.93 27.32 11.49
CA ALA A 258 34.95 28.19 10.89
C ALA A 258 34.53 28.68 9.49
N ALA A 259 33.74 27.88 8.77
CA ALA A 259 33.24 28.24 7.44
C ALA A 259 32.24 29.42 7.46
N ALA A 260 31.63 29.74 8.61
CA ALA A 260 30.71 30.87 8.73
C ALA A 260 31.39 32.22 8.46
N ALA A 261 32.65 32.38 8.86
CA ALA A 261 33.43 33.59 8.60
C ALA A 261 33.75 33.74 7.10
N GLU A 262 34.11 32.64 6.42
CA GLU A 262 34.33 32.63 4.98
C GLU A 262 33.06 32.98 4.21
N LEU A 263 31.90 32.43 4.64
CA LEU A 263 30.60 32.74 4.05
C LEU A 263 30.21 34.22 4.24
N ALA A 264 30.44 34.77 5.43
CA ALA A 264 30.12 36.16 5.76
C ALA A 264 31.01 37.18 5.02
N ALA A 265 32.18 36.77 4.53
CA ALA A 265 33.10 37.61 3.77
C ALA A 265 32.69 37.80 2.29
N LEU A 266 31.76 36.97 1.79
CA LEU A 266 31.27 37.05 0.42
C LEU A 266 30.51 38.36 0.17
N ARG A 267 30.51 38.81 -1.08
CA ARG A 267 29.87 40.05 -1.54
C ARG A 267 29.01 39.78 -2.78
N PRO A 268 27.98 40.60 -3.04
CA PRO A 268 27.24 40.55 -4.29
C PRO A 268 28.17 40.52 -5.51
N ALA A 269 27.80 39.72 -6.52
CA ALA A 269 28.53 39.41 -7.75
C ALA A 269 29.73 38.45 -7.62
N ASP A 270 30.18 38.10 -6.41
CA ASP A 270 31.22 37.10 -6.20
C ASP A 270 30.86 35.77 -6.87
N ALA A 271 31.86 35.14 -7.51
CA ALA A 271 31.70 33.84 -8.14
C ALA A 271 31.85 32.73 -7.09
N VAL A 272 30.82 31.89 -6.96
CA VAL A 272 30.79 30.75 -6.05
C VAL A 272 30.23 29.54 -6.79
N ALA A 273 31.02 28.47 -6.91
CA ALA A 273 30.57 27.24 -7.54
C ALA A 273 30.22 26.19 -6.47
N VAL A 274 28.97 25.72 -6.48
CA VAL A 274 28.52 24.62 -5.60
C VAL A 274 28.34 23.37 -6.45
N ARG A 275 28.99 22.27 -6.04
CA ARG A 275 28.79 20.94 -6.64
C ARG A 275 28.32 19.98 -5.56
N ALA A 276 27.25 19.25 -5.84
CA ALA A 276 26.72 18.22 -4.97
C ALA A 276 26.34 17.02 -5.84
N ARG A 277 26.85 15.84 -5.51
CA ARG A 277 26.49 14.59 -6.17
C ARG A 277 26.37 13.46 -5.15
N PRO A 278 25.44 12.50 -5.35
CA PRO A 278 25.45 11.29 -4.56
C PRO A 278 26.67 10.46 -4.95
N VAL A 279 27.15 9.64 -4.01
CA VAL A 279 28.11 8.57 -4.25
C VAL A 279 27.70 7.35 -3.44
N ALA A 280 27.88 6.14 -3.98
CA ALA A 280 27.70 4.92 -3.21
C ALA A 280 28.96 4.71 -2.36
N ALA A 281 28.81 4.54 -1.04
CA ALA A 281 29.95 4.45 -0.12
C ALA A 281 30.84 3.22 -0.41
N GLY A 282 30.24 2.11 -0.83
CA GLY A 282 30.94 0.89 -1.29
C GLY A 282 31.43 0.94 -2.74
N GLY A 283 31.28 2.07 -3.43
CA GLY A 283 31.53 2.18 -4.87
C GLY A 283 30.41 1.58 -5.74
N GLY A 284 30.60 1.61 -7.06
CA GLY A 284 29.64 1.09 -8.03
C GLY A 284 28.62 2.11 -8.55
N PRO A 285 27.69 1.67 -9.41
CA PRO A 285 26.73 2.57 -10.06
C PRO A 285 25.69 3.09 -9.07
N LEU A 286 25.31 4.35 -9.22
CA LEU A 286 24.23 4.95 -8.45
C LEU A 286 22.86 4.54 -9.01
N PRO A 287 21.84 4.44 -8.14
CA PRO A 287 20.47 4.21 -8.57
C PRO A 287 19.88 5.47 -9.23
N VAL A 288 18.85 5.28 -10.07
CA VAL A 288 18.07 6.38 -10.65
C VAL A 288 16.94 6.85 -9.71
N GLY A 289 16.58 6.02 -8.73
CA GLY A 289 15.69 6.38 -7.64
C GLY A 289 16.21 5.76 -6.34
N ALA A 290 16.24 6.53 -5.26
CA ALA A 290 16.62 6.02 -3.94
C ALA A 290 15.84 6.71 -2.83
N LEU A 291 15.56 5.95 -1.79
CA LEU A 291 14.84 6.36 -0.60
C LEU A 291 15.60 5.88 0.63
N GLY A 292 15.84 6.78 1.59
CA GLY A 292 16.48 6.45 2.86
C GLY A 292 15.71 5.45 3.73
N GLY A 293 16.45 4.73 4.56
CA GLY A 293 15.97 3.88 5.64
C GLY A 293 17.04 3.83 6.74
N ARG A 294 16.93 2.88 7.69
CA ARG A 294 17.90 2.81 8.81
C ARG A 294 18.48 1.45 9.08
N GLU A 295 17.70 0.52 9.60
CA GLU A 295 18.25 -0.73 10.10
C GLU A 295 18.23 -1.78 9.00
N ALA A 296 19.41 -2.29 8.64
CA ALA A 296 19.54 -3.41 7.71
C ALA A 296 18.95 -4.67 8.35
N LEU A 297 17.89 -5.21 7.75
CA LEU A 297 17.12 -6.34 8.28
C LEU A 297 17.62 -7.68 7.77
N VAL A 298 18.09 -7.71 6.52
CA VAL A 298 18.73 -8.86 5.89
C VAL A 298 19.92 -8.35 5.08
N VAL A 299 21.07 -8.98 5.28
CA VAL A 299 22.31 -8.66 4.56
C VAL A 299 22.86 -9.93 3.94
N ALA A 300 23.03 -9.94 2.62
CA ALA A 300 23.55 -11.09 1.88
C ALA A 300 22.85 -12.43 2.21
N GLY A 301 21.53 -12.40 2.38
CA GLY A 301 20.70 -13.57 2.71
C GLY A 301 20.69 -13.94 4.19
N VAL A 302 21.34 -13.16 5.07
CA VAL A 302 21.38 -13.41 6.51
C VAL A 302 20.49 -12.39 7.24
N ALA A 303 19.46 -12.86 7.94
CA ALA A 303 18.64 -12.01 8.80
C ALA A 303 19.50 -11.46 9.95
N GLN A 304 19.41 -10.16 10.19
CA GLN A 304 20.17 -9.48 11.24
C GLN A 304 19.46 -9.58 12.59
N ASP A 305 20.25 -9.58 13.66
CA ASP A 305 19.78 -9.54 15.03
C ASP A 305 19.99 -8.13 15.60
N HIS A 306 18.91 -7.52 16.08
CA HIS A 306 18.86 -6.19 16.66
C HIS A 306 18.53 -6.24 18.16
N GLU A 307 18.61 -7.40 18.82
CA GLU A 307 18.37 -7.48 20.27
C GLU A 307 19.30 -6.53 21.05
N GLY A 308 18.73 -5.82 22.02
CA GLY A 308 19.43 -4.80 22.80
C GLY A 308 19.59 -3.44 22.11
N GLU A 309 19.26 -3.31 20.83
CA GLU A 309 19.30 -2.01 20.14
C GLU A 309 18.10 -1.11 20.51
N PRO A 310 18.28 0.22 20.59
CA PRO A 310 17.23 1.14 21.07
C PRO A 310 15.93 1.11 20.25
N ASN A 311 15.99 0.78 18.96
CA ASN A 311 14.83 0.77 18.06
C ASN A 311 14.22 -0.63 17.86
N ASN A 312 14.67 -1.67 18.60
CA ASN A 312 14.19 -3.04 18.40
C ASN A 312 12.86 -3.35 19.09
N ALA A 313 12.34 -2.51 19.99
CA ALA A 313 11.06 -2.77 20.65
C ALA A 313 9.91 -2.99 19.65
N ALA A 314 8.91 -3.79 20.03
CA ALA A 314 7.80 -4.08 19.12
C ALA A 314 7.01 -2.81 18.75
N ALA A 315 6.78 -2.61 17.46
CA ALA A 315 6.11 -1.44 16.92
C ALA A 315 5.41 -1.77 15.58
N PRO A 316 4.53 -0.88 15.08
CA PRO A 316 4.19 -0.88 13.67
C PRO A 316 5.45 -0.67 12.81
N ARG A 317 5.59 -1.39 11.71
CA ARG A 317 6.80 -1.40 10.88
C ARG A 317 6.45 -1.28 9.41
N THR A 318 7.36 -0.67 8.66
CA THR A 318 7.41 -0.73 7.20
C THR A 318 8.79 -1.22 6.79
N ALA A 319 8.86 -2.20 5.89
CA ALA A 319 10.13 -2.72 5.38
C ALA A 319 10.08 -2.95 3.87
N VAL A 320 11.26 -2.85 3.26
CA VAL A 320 11.46 -3.17 1.86
C VAL A 320 12.60 -4.18 1.74
N GLY A 321 12.44 -5.17 0.86
CA GLY A 321 13.49 -6.14 0.58
C GLY A 321 13.50 -6.60 -0.87
N PHE A 322 14.64 -7.15 -1.26
CA PHE A 322 14.92 -7.56 -2.63
C PHE A 322 15.40 -9.01 -2.68
N SER A 323 15.02 -9.73 -3.73
CA SER A 323 15.67 -10.99 -4.10
C SER A 323 17.14 -10.75 -4.47
N ARG A 324 17.93 -11.82 -4.52
CA ARG A 324 19.38 -11.76 -4.80
C ARG A 324 19.72 -11.08 -6.13
N ASP A 325 18.85 -11.21 -7.14
CA ASP A 325 18.99 -10.58 -8.46
C ASP A 325 18.38 -9.17 -8.54
N GLY A 326 17.77 -8.68 -7.46
CA GLY A 326 17.09 -7.38 -7.39
C GLY A 326 15.80 -7.31 -8.20
N ARG A 327 15.28 -8.43 -8.73
CA ARG A 327 14.09 -8.44 -9.61
C ARG A 327 12.78 -8.65 -8.88
N ARG A 328 12.81 -9.19 -7.67
CA ARG A 328 11.63 -9.31 -6.83
C ARG A 328 11.73 -8.34 -5.67
N LEU A 329 10.77 -7.43 -5.58
CA LEU A 329 10.60 -6.50 -4.48
C LEU A 329 9.53 -7.04 -3.51
N ARG A 330 9.84 -6.97 -2.22
CA ARG A 330 8.94 -7.21 -1.09
C ARG A 330 8.73 -5.89 -0.38
N VAL A 331 7.48 -5.46 -0.23
CA VAL A 331 7.12 -4.35 0.66
C VAL A 331 6.22 -4.92 1.75
N VAL A 332 6.56 -4.69 3.01
CA VAL A 332 5.80 -5.22 4.14
C VAL A 332 5.39 -4.07 5.04
N THR A 333 4.11 -4.03 5.43
CA THR A 333 3.64 -3.26 6.57
C THR A 333 3.11 -4.19 7.65
N VAL A 334 3.45 -3.88 8.89
CA VAL A 334 2.96 -4.58 10.08
C VAL A 334 2.27 -3.55 10.95
N ASP A 335 1.00 -3.76 11.24
CA ASP A 335 0.30 -2.89 12.18
C ASP A 335 0.80 -3.12 13.61
N GLY A 336 0.60 -2.16 14.51
CA GLY A 336 1.05 -2.27 15.89
C GLY A 336 0.37 -1.27 16.81
N ARG A 337 0.60 -1.40 18.13
CA ARG A 337 0.01 -0.54 19.18
C ARG A 337 -1.52 -0.57 19.21
N GLN A 338 -2.11 -1.67 18.74
CA GLN A 338 -3.55 -1.85 18.72
C GLN A 338 -3.89 -3.23 19.28
N ARG A 339 -5.11 -3.41 19.80
CA ARG A 339 -5.55 -4.68 20.39
C ARG A 339 -5.39 -5.86 19.42
N ASP A 340 -5.64 -5.59 18.14
CA ASP A 340 -5.66 -6.60 17.09
C ASP A 340 -4.29 -6.72 16.36
N SER A 341 -3.26 -5.96 16.78
CA SER A 341 -1.88 -6.15 16.35
C SER A 341 -0.88 -5.50 17.30
N GLY A 342 0.01 -6.31 17.88
CA GLY A 342 1.08 -5.85 18.78
C GLY A 342 2.33 -5.31 18.08
N GLY A 343 2.45 -5.50 16.77
CA GLY A 343 3.64 -5.12 16.00
C GLY A 343 4.84 -6.06 16.20
N LEU A 344 5.91 -5.80 15.46
CA LEU A 344 7.14 -6.60 15.46
C LEU A 344 8.37 -5.82 15.94
N THR A 345 9.29 -6.55 16.56
CA THR A 345 10.68 -6.12 16.76
C THR A 345 11.41 -6.07 15.42
N LEU A 346 12.55 -5.35 15.35
CA LEU A 346 13.38 -5.35 14.14
C LEU A 346 13.96 -6.74 13.86
N THR A 347 14.39 -7.47 14.89
CA THR A 347 14.86 -8.86 14.75
C THR A 347 13.78 -9.76 14.16
N ALA A 348 12.54 -9.67 14.66
CA ALA A 348 11.44 -10.48 14.14
C ALA A 348 11.03 -10.06 12.72
N LEU A 349 11.11 -8.77 12.40
CA LEU A 349 10.90 -8.23 11.07
C LEU A 349 11.96 -8.72 10.08
N GLY A 350 13.24 -8.74 10.46
CA GLY A 350 14.33 -9.29 9.63
C GLY A 350 14.16 -10.78 9.34
N ARG A 351 13.78 -11.56 10.35
CA ARG A 351 13.41 -12.97 10.17
C ARG A 351 12.20 -13.14 9.24
N LEU A 352 11.19 -12.27 9.34
CA LEU A 352 10.05 -12.27 8.42
C LEU A 352 10.49 -11.97 6.98
N MET A 353 11.23 -10.89 6.76
CA MET A 353 11.72 -10.50 5.43
C MET A 353 12.56 -11.62 4.79
N HIS A 354 13.44 -12.26 5.56
CA HIS A 354 14.21 -13.41 5.10
C HIS A 354 13.31 -14.59 4.69
N ARG A 355 12.30 -14.94 5.50
CA ARG A 355 11.33 -15.99 5.13
C ARG A 355 10.54 -15.67 3.87
N LEU A 356 10.27 -14.39 3.61
CA LEU A 356 9.62 -13.93 2.38
C LEU A 356 10.55 -13.93 1.16
N GLY A 357 11.81 -14.36 1.32
CA GLY A 357 12.78 -14.50 0.23
C GLY A 357 13.66 -13.28 -0.01
N ALA A 358 13.68 -12.31 0.91
CA ALA A 358 14.61 -11.20 0.82
C ALA A 358 16.05 -11.68 1.02
N TYR A 359 16.92 -11.30 0.09
CA TYR A 359 18.38 -11.44 0.18
C TYR A 359 19.00 -10.17 0.77
N GLU A 360 18.39 -9.02 0.50
CA GLU A 360 18.67 -7.76 1.18
C GLU A 360 17.36 -7.16 1.67
N ALA A 361 17.33 -6.56 2.85
CA ALA A 361 16.16 -5.84 3.34
C ALA A 361 16.55 -4.70 4.26
N LEU A 362 15.75 -3.63 4.24
CA LEU A 362 15.95 -2.42 5.01
C LEU A 362 14.66 -2.03 5.72
N ASN A 363 14.77 -1.64 6.99
CA ASN A 363 13.69 -1.02 7.74
C ASN A 363 13.49 0.43 7.30
N LEU A 364 12.24 0.79 7.03
CA LEU A 364 11.81 2.17 6.76
C LEU A 364 11.19 2.78 8.02
N ASP A 365 10.69 4.02 7.92
CA ASP A 365 9.99 4.64 9.05
C ASP A 365 8.72 3.85 9.40
N GLY A 366 8.44 3.71 10.69
CA GLY A 366 7.38 2.88 11.22
C GLY A 366 6.40 3.67 12.07
N GLY A 367 5.79 3.00 13.06
CA GLY A 367 4.80 3.66 13.93
C GLY A 367 3.62 4.21 13.13
N GLY A 368 3.14 5.40 13.49
CA GLY A 368 2.03 6.06 12.81
C GLY A 368 2.30 6.45 11.35
N SER A 369 3.56 6.39 10.91
CA SER A 369 3.92 6.59 9.50
C SER A 369 3.58 5.38 8.63
N SER A 370 3.50 4.17 9.21
CA SER A 370 3.29 2.92 8.47
C SER A 370 1.96 2.97 7.71
N THR A 371 2.04 3.08 6.38
CA THR A 371 0.89 3.24 5.50
C THR A 371 1.16 2.51 4.21
N LEU A 372 0.30 1.55 3.86
CA LEU A 372 0.30 0.84 2.59
C LEU A 372 -1.01 1.12 1.85
N LEU A 373 -0.87 1.58 0.61
CA LEU A 373 -1.97 1.77 -0.32
C LEU A 373 -1.81 0.83 -1.52
N ALA A 374 -2.89 0.20 -1.96
CA ALA A 374 -2.90 -0.62 -3.17
C ALA A 374 -4.17 -0.42 -3.99
N ALA A 375 -4.07 -0.53 -5.31
CA ALA A 375 -5.22 -0.45 -6.19
C ALA A 375 -6.14 -1.66 -6.01
N LEU A 376 -7.44 -1.40 -5.98
CA LEU A 376 -8.45 -2.44 -6.05
C LEU A 376 -8.88 -2.62 -7.51
N THR A 377 -9.04 -3.87 -7.97
CA THR A 377 -9.25 -4.22 -9.39
C THR A 377 -10.42 -3.48 -10.05
N GLY A 378 -10.13 -2.50 -10.91
CA GLY A 378 -11.17 -1.69 -11.57
C GLY A 378 -11.56 -0.40 -10.86
N GLU A 379 -11.02 -0.13 -9.65
CA GLU A 379 -11.16 1.19 -9.01
C GLU A 379 -10.14 2.19 -9.58
N PRO A 380 -10.50 3.48 -9.67
CA PRO A 380 -9.58 4.53 -10.11
C PRO A 380 -8.59 4.98 -9.03
N GLY A 381 -8.93 4.77 -7.75
CA GLY A 381 -8.12 5.19 -6.60
C GLY A 381 -7.36 4.03 -5.96
N LEU A 382 -6.48 4.39 -5.01
CA LEU A 382 -5.84 3.42 -4.12
C LEU A 382 -6.68 3.24 -2.85
N THR A 383 -6.64 2.04 -2.28
CA THR A 383 -7.27 1.67 -1.02
C THR A 383 -6.21 1.55 0.06
N LEU A 384 -6.53 2.00 1.28
CA LEU A 384 -5.70 1.78 2.46
C LEU A 384 -5.85 0.35 2.93
N GLU A 385 -4.74 -0.39 3.02
CA GLU A 385 -4.75 -1.82 3.35
C GLU A 385 -4.55 -2.09 4.85
N ASN A 386 -3.66 -1.31 5.47
CA ASN A 386 -3.27 -1.48 6.86
C ASN A 386 -4.02 -0.50 7.78
N SER A 387 -3.87 -0.62 9.11
CA SER A 387 -4.45 0.29 10.10
C SER A 387 -3.40 1.20 10.74
N PRO A 388 -3.34 2.50 10.36
CA PRO A 388 -2.38 3.43 10.94
C PRO A 388 -2.55 3.58 12.45
N SER A 389 -1.45 3.41 13.21
CA SER A 389 -1.51 3.41 14.68
C SER A 389 -1.92 4.73 15.33
N ASP A 390 -1.92 5.82 14.57
CA ASP A 390 -2.39 7.15 15.04
C ASP A 390 -3.91 7.33 14.83
N GLY A 391 -4.62 6.27 14.41
CA GLY A 391 -6.05 6.30 14.07
C GLY A 391 -6.36 6.91 12.69
N ARG A 392 -5.37 7.54 12.04
CA ARG A 392 -5.43 8.09 10.68
C ARG A 392 -4.05 8.07 10.02
N PRO A 393 -3.96 8.08 8.68
CA PRO A 393 -2.68 8.19 7.99
C PRO A 393 -1.93 9.48 8.38
N ARG A 394 -0.67 9.33 8.80
CA ARG A 394 0.19 10.47 9.16
C ARG A 394 0.76 11.14 7.90
N PRO A 395 0.86 12.48 7.87
CA PRO A 395 1.67 13.17 6.87
C PRO A 395 3.16 12.81 7.00
N VAL A 396 3.76 12.34 5.90
CA VAL A 396 5.17 11.95 5.79
C VAL A 396 5.83 12.71 4.63
N PRO A 397 7.16 12.92 4.63
CA PRO A 397 7.81 13.72 3.59
C PRO A 397 8.07 12.98 2.27
N ASN A 398 8.13 11.65 2.32
CA ASN A 398 8.42 10.82 1.17
C ASN A 398 7.91 9.38 1.34
N GLY A 399 8.08 8.59 0.29
CA GLY A 399 7.67 7.21 0.21
C GLY A 399 8.18 6.53 -1.06
N LEU A 400 7.66 5.33 -1.30
CA LEU A 400 7.78 4.65 -2.58
C LEU A 400 6.41 4.58 -3.25
N VAL A 401 6.40 4.79 -4.56
CA VAL A 401 5.23 4.57 -5.39
C VAL A 401 5.52 3.49 -6.41
N LEU A 402 4.57 2.58 -6.60
CA LEU A 402 4.62 1.56 -7.63
C LEU A 402 3.76 1.99 -8.81
N THR A 403 4.36 2.05 -9.99
CA THR A 403 3.65 2.25 -11.25
C THR A 403 3.62 0.95 -12.04
N ALA A 404 2.55 0.73 -12.81
CA ALA A 404 2.44 -0.38 -13.75
C ALA A 404 1.87 0.13 -15.08
N PRO A 405 1.99 -0.63 -16.19
CA PRO A 405 1.35 -0.27 -17.45
C PRO A 405 -0.15 -0.02 -17.27
N ALA A 406 -0.64 1.06 -17.85
CA ALA A 406 -2.07 1.27 -18.00
C ALA A 406 -2.63 0.18 -18.92
N GLY A 407 -3.80 -0.35 -18.60
CA GLY A 407 -4.42 -1.38 -19.44
C GLY A 407 -5.15 -0.76 -20.63
N SER A 408 -5.90 -1.61 -21.33
CA SER A 408 -6.59 -1.22 -22.56
C SER A 408 -7.74 -0.23 -22.36
N GLY A 409 -8.21 -0.03 -21.13
CA GLY A 409 -9.44 0.73 -20.84
C GLY A 409 -10.72 0.06 -21.35
N LYS A 410 -10.62 -1.16 -21.89
CA LYS A 410 -11.76 -1.97 -22.35
C LYS A 410 -12.08 -3.04 -21.33
N THR A 411 -13.37 -3.25 -21.06
CA THR A 411 -13.85 -4.27 -20.12
C THR A 411 -13.34 -5.66 -20.50
N ALA A 412 -12.55 -6.26 -19.61
CA ALA A 412 -12.05 -7.63 -19.69
C ALA A 412 -12.74 -8.56 -18.67
N GLY A 413 -13.20 -8.02 -17.54
CA GLY A 413 -13.89 -8.77 -16.49
C GLY A 413 -14.65 -7.89 -15.51
N TYR A 414 -15.30 -8.53 -14.54
CA TYR A 414 -15.99 -7.87 -13.44
C TYR A 414 -15.50 -8.40 -12.09
N ARG A 415 -15.07 -7.48 -11.21
CA ARG A 415 -14.93 -7.76 -9.78
C ARG A 415 -16.33 -7.65 -9.17
N ILE A 416 -16.74 -8.67 -8.43
CA ILE A 416 -18.02 -8.65 -7.71
C ILE A 416 -17.70 -8.58 -6.22
N GLU A 417 -18.32 -7.64 -5.52
CA GLU A 417 -18.18 -7.49 -4.07
C GLU A 417 -19.51 -7.08 -3.44
N PRO A 418 -19.77 -7.45 -2.19
CA PRO A 418 -20.93 -6.95 -1.48
C PRO A 418 -20.77 -5.47 -1.10
N VAL A 419 -21.88 -4.75 -1.04
CA VAL A 419 -21.90 -3.40 -0.50
C VAL A 419 -21.75 -3.49 1.03
N GLY A 420 -20.59 -3.06 1.53
CA GLY A 420 -20.28 -3.04 2.97
C GLY A 420 -20.00 -4.44 3.53
N GLY A 421 -18.75 -4.70 3.91
CA GLY A 421 -18.36 -5.92 4.63
C GLY A 421 -18.02 -7.12 3.75
N VAL A 422 -18.16 -8.33 4.32
CA VAL A 422 -17.73 -9.60 3.71
C VAL A 422 -18.82 -10.23 2.84
N ALA A 423 -18.44 -11.18 1.98
CA ALA A 423 -19.33 -11.94 1.10
C ALA A 423 -20.16 -12.99 1.86
N ARG A 424 -20.91 -12.52 2.85
CA ARG A 424 -21.90 -13.29 3.62
C ARG A 424 -23.26 -12.63 3.51
N ALA A 425 -24.30 -13.45 3.57
CA ALA A 425 -25.69 -13.03 3.57
C ALA A 425 -26.52 -13.91 4.51
N PHE A 426 -27.69 -13.45 4.93
CA PHE A 426 -28.62 -14.27 5.70
C PHE A 426 -29.68 -14.87 4.78
N ALA A 427 -30.04 -16.14 5.03
CA ALA A 427 -31.20 -16.75 4.37
C ALA A 427 -32.47 -15.89 4.62
N GLY A 428 -33.20 -15.58 3.55
CA GLY A 428 -34.41 -14.74 3.58
C GLY A 428 -34.18 -13.23 3.50
N LEU A 429 -32.96 -12.73 3.75
CA LEU A 429 -32.63 -11.30 3.67
C LEU A 429 -31.93 -10.96 2.34
N GLY A 430 -31.91 -9.67 2.00
CA GLY A 430 -31.26 -9.16 0.81
C GLY A 430 -29.78 -8.86 1.03
N ARG A 431 -28.98 -9.05 -0.02
CA ARG A 431 -27.57 -8.67 -0.06
C ARG A 431 -27.26 -7.97 -1.37
N THR A 432 -26.91 -6.69 -1.31
CA THR A 432 -26.53 -5.89 -2.47
C THR A 432 -25.11 -6.21 -2.88
N LEU A 433 -24.93 -6.55 -4.14
CA LEU A 433 -23.63 -6.80 -4.75
C LEU A 433 -23.35 -5.72 -5.80
N ARG A 434 -22.10 -5.26 -5.85
CA ARG A 434 -21.58 -4.34 -6.85
C ARG A 434 -20.70 -5.12 -7.82
N ALA A 435 -20.88 -4.86 -9.11
CA ALA A 435 -19.97 -5.32 -10.15
C ALA A 435 -19.14 -4.15 -10.67
N THR A 436 -17.82 -4.19 -10.44
CA THR A 436 -16.87 -3.20 -10.95
C THR A 436 -16.14 -3.80 -12.15
N ALA A 437 -16.33 -3.20 -13.32
CA ALA A 437 -15.66 -3.61 -14.53
C ALA A 437 -14.17 -3.23 -14.49
N TYR A 438 -13.32 -4.06 -15.09
CA TYR A 438 -11.87 -3.81 -15.14
C TYR A 438 -11.29 -4.25 -16.48
N ASP A 439 -10.12 -3.72 -16.84
CA ASP A 439 -9.41 -4.06 -18.07
C ASP A 439 -8.36 -5.19 -17.90
N THR A 440 -7.67 -5.55 -18.97
CA THR A 440 -6.64 -6.62 -18.95
C THR A 440 -5.47 -6.37 -17.98
N ALA A 441 -5.26 -5.13 -17.53
CA ALA A 441 -4.26 -4.77 -16.52
C ALA A 441 -4.90 -4.56 -15.13
N LEU A 442 -6.14 -5.03 -14.92
CA LEU A 442 -6.92 -4.86 -13.70
C LEU A 442 -7.21 -3.39 -13.35
N GLY A 443 -7.09 -2.50 -14.33
CA GLY A 443 -7.32 -1.06 -14.18
C GLY A 443 -8.79 -0.69 -14.36
N PRO A 444 -9.16 0.54 -13.99
CA PRO A 444 -10.51 1.07 -14.19
C PRO A 444 -10.86 1.18 -15.68
N VAL A 445 -12.15 1.05 -15.98
CA VAL A 445 -12.71 1.32 -17.31
C VAL A 445 -13.69 2.48 -17.22
N ALA A 446 -13.63 3.42 -18.16
CA ALA A 446 -14.48 4.61 -18.16
C ALA A 446 -15.97 4.28 -18.43
N SER A 447 -16.22 3.24 -19.22
CA SER A 447 -17.57 2.71 -19.48
C SER A 447 -17.51 1.19 -19.51
N ALA A 448 -18.32 0.56 -18.67
CA ALA A 448 -18.45 -0.89 -18.62
C ALA A 448 -19.20 -1.46 -19.85
N GLY A 449 -19.78 -0.60 -20.68
CA GLY A 449 -20.73 -0.98 -21.73
C GLY A 449 -22.16 -1.12 -21.20
N PRO A 450 -23.01 -1.95 -21.85
CA PRO A 450 -24.36 -2.24 -21.37
C PRO A 450 -24.38 -2.79 -19.95
N ALA A 451 -25.50 -2.59 -19.24
CA ALA A 451 -25.71 -3.14 -17.91
C ALA A 451 -25.47 -4.67 -17.92
N PRO A 452 -24.67 -5.21 -17.01
CA PRO A 452 -24.35 -6.63 -17.03
C PRO A 452 -25.53 -7.47 -16.51
N VAL A 453 -25.57 -8.72 -16.95
CA VAL A 453 -26.58 -9.69 -16.52
C VAL A 453 -26.08 -10.42 -15.27
N TRP A 454 -26.92 -10.45 -14.23
CA TRP A 454 -26.67 -11.14 -12.98
C TRP A 454 -27.35 -12.51 -12.97
N THR A 455 -26.65 -13.51 -12.43
CA THR A 455 -27.20 -14.86 -12.20
C THR A 455 -26.64 -15.42 -10.89
N ALA A 456 -27.36 -16.35 -10.27
CA ALA A 456 -26.92 -17.00 -9.04
C ALA A 456 -27.22 -18.50 -9.10
N GLU A 457 -26.32 -19.31 -8.56
CA GLU A 457 -26.39 -20.77 -8.56
C GLU A 457 -26.26 -21.32 -7.13
N GLY A 458 -27.17 -22.23 -6.76
CA GLY A 458 -27.24 -22.84 -5.44
C GLY A 458 -28.26 -22.18 -4.49
N GLY A 459 -28.64 -22.88 -3.42
CA GLY A 459 -29.41 -22.31 -2.29
C GLY A 459 -30.82 -21.76 -2.59
N GLY A 460 -31.38 -22.04 -3.78
CA GLY A 460 -32.62 -21.39 -4.25
C GLY A 460 -32.45 -19.89 -4.47
N ALA A 461 -31.23 -19.46 -4.76
CA ALA A 461 -30.87 -18.05 -4.85
C ALA A 461 -31.44 -17.37 -6.10
N ARG A 462 -31.73 -16.09 -5.95
CA ARG A 462 -32.11 -15.17 -7.03
C ARG A 462 -31.31 -13.89 -6.87
N VAL A 463 -30.87 -13.32 -7.97
CA VAL A 463 -30.25 -12.00 -8.00
C VAL A 463 -30.98 -11.18 -9.05
N ASP A 464 -31.39 -9.97 -8.69
CA ASP A 464 -32.08 -9.07 -9.62
C ASP A 464 -31.09 -8.28 -10.49
N SER A 465 -31.62 -7.47 -11.42
CA SER A 465 -30.80 -6.64 -12.32
C SER A 465 -30.03 -5.54 -11.58
N GLY A 466 -30.40 -5.21 -10.34
CA GLY A 466 -29.71 -4.27 -9.47
C GLY A 466 -28.60 -4.92 -8.63
N GLY A 467 -28.34 -6.22 -8.78
CA GLY A 467 -27.35 -6.94 -8.01
C GLY A 467 -27.80 -7.33 -6.61
N VAL A 468 -29.11 -7.30 -6.31
CA VAL A 468 -29.62 -7.71 -5.01
C VAL A 468 -29.82 -9.22 -4.97
N LEU A 469 -28.96 -9.90 -4.25
CA LEU A 469 -29.02 -11.33 -3.97
C LEU A 469 -30.05 -11.61 -2.86
N ARG A 470 -30.90 -12.61 -3.07
CA ARG A 470 -31.74 -13.24 -2.04
C ARG A 470 -31.57 -14.75 -2.12
N ALA A 471 -31.28 -15.39 -0.99
CA ALA A 471 -31.14 -16.84 -0.89
C ALA A 471 -32.17 -17.40 0.08
N ALA A 472 -32.80 -18.52 -0.28
CA ALA A 472 -33.85 -19.14 0.54
C ALA A 472 -33.28 -20.11 1.58
N ARG A 473 -32.13 -20.71 1.31
CA ARG A 473 -31.52 -21.74 2.16
C ARG A 473 -30.07 -21.40 2.53
N PRO A 474 -29.62 -21.74 3.75
CA PRO A 474 -28.22 -21.62 4.13
C PRO A 474 -27.32 -22.52 3.28
N GLY A 475 -26.04 -22.15 3.19
CA GLY A 475 -25.03 -22.86 2.43
C GLY A 475 -24.25 -21.94 1.49
N ARG A 476 -23.30 -22.52 0.77
CA ARG A 476 -22.46 -21.77 -0.17
C ARG A 476 -23.16 -21.67 -1.53
N LEU A 477 -23.18 -20.47 -2.11
CA LEU A 477 -23.69 -20.22 -3.45
C LEU A 477 -22.66 -19.44 -4.29
N ALA A 478 -22.87 -19.40 -5.59
CA ALA A 478 -22.09 -18.58 -6.50
C ALA A 478 -22.98 -17.52 -7.17
N VAL A 479 -22.47 -16.30 -7.29
CA VAL A 479 -23.08 -15.22 -8.08
C VAL A 479 -22.17 -14.92 -9.25
N HIS A 480 -22.77 -14.82 -10.44
CA HIS A 480 -22.07 -14.53 -11.67
C HIS A 480 -22.59 -13.25 -12.32
N VAL A 481 -21.68 -12.51 -12.93
CA VAL A 481 -21.97 -11.31 -13.71
C VAL A 481 -21.42 -11.51 -15.12
N ARG A 482 -22.21 -11.15 -16.14
CA ARG A 482 -21.79 -11.22 -17.54
C ARG A 482 -22.12 -9.93 -18.31
N GLY A 483 -21.12 -9.38 -18.98
CA GLY A 483 -21.28 -8.26 -19.91
C GLY A 483 -20.52 -8.54 -21.21
N GLY A 484 -21.23 -8.84 -22.29
CA GLY A 484 -20.60 -9.36 -23.52
C GLY A 484 -19.82 -10.65 -23.26
N ALA A 485 -18.50 -10.62 -23.53
CA ALA A 485 -17.57 -11.71 -23.23
C ALA A 485 -16.96 -11.65 -21.81
N ALA A 486 -17.02 -10.48 -21.16
CA ALA A 486 -16.48 -10.29 -19.83
C ALA A 486 -17.35 -10.96 -18.76
N ARG A 487 -16.71 -11.54 -17.75
CA ARG A 487 -17.35 -12.31 -16.68
C ARG A 487 -16.78 -11.93 -15.31
N GLY A 488 -17.57 -12.17 -14.27
CA GLY A 488 -17.17 -12.10 -12.87
C GLY A 488 -17.85 -13.20 -12.09
N THR A 489 -17.24 -13.65 -10.98
CA THR A 489 -17.85 -14.65 -10.10
C THR A 489 -17.47 -14.35 -8.64
N LEU A 490 -18.44 -14.48 -7.74
CA LEU A 490 -18.27 -14.35 -6.30
C LEU A 490 -18.94 -15.53 -5.59
N GLY A 491 -18.20 -16.20 -4.71
CA GLY A 491 -18.80 -17.13 -3.75
C GLY A 491 -19.39 -16.35 -2.58
N VAL A 492 -20.61 -16.70 -2.17
CA VAL A 492 -21.28 -16.10 -1.02
C VAL A 492 -21.65 -17.20 -0.03
N ASP A 493 -21.30 -17.02 1.24
CA ASP A 493 -21.75 -17.91 2.31
C ASP A 493 -23.08 -17.41 2.86
N VAL A 494 -24.14 -18.20 2.67
CA VAL A 494 -25.47 -17.91 3.20
C VAL A 494 -25.61 -18.53 4.57
N LEU A 495 -25.75 -17.68 5.58
CA LEU A 495 -25.94 -18.04 6.98
C LEU A 495 -27.39 -18.49 7.25
N GLY A 496 -27.58 -19.20 8.36
CA GLY A 496 -28.90 -19.44 8.94
C GLY A 496 -29.61 -18.12 9.26
N PRO A 497 -30.95 -18.10 9.43
CA PRO A 497 -31.65 -16.86 9.81
C PRO A 497 -31.01 -16.24 11.08
N PRO A 498 -30.97 -14.90 11.21
CA PRO A 498 -30.38 -14.28 12.38
C PRO A 498 -31.08 -14.71 13.66
N ALA A 499 -30.32 -15.17 14.65
CA ALA A 499 -30.78 -15.45 16.01
C ALA A 499 -30.62 -14.23 16.93
N ARG A 500 -29.71 -13.31 16.59
CA ARG A 500 -29.45 -12.06 17.34
C ARG A 500 -29.08 -10.95 16.37
N ILE A 501 -29.47 -9.71 16.69
CA ILE A 501 -29.07 -8.51 15.95
C ILE A 501 -28.44 -7.48 16.91
N ARG A 502 -27.51 -6.66 16.41
CA ARG A 502 -26.82 -5.60 17.17
C ARG A 502 -26.56 -4.38 16.28
N ALA A 503 -26.60 -3.19 16.87
CA ALA A 503 -26.09 -1.98 16.22
C ALA A 503 -24.58 -1.85 16.47
N VAL A 504 -23.82 -1.43 15.46
CA VAL A 504 -22.37 -1.21 15.57
C VAL A 504 -22.03 0.18 15.02
N PRO A 505 -21.47 1.09 15.83
CA PRO A 505 -21.24 0.94 17.28
C PRO A 505 -22.55 0.86 18.06
N GLU A 506 -22.52 0.35 19.30
CA GLU A 506 -23.71 0.25 20.18
C GLU A 506 -24.11 1.60 20.82
N ARG A 507 -23.25 2.62 20.71
CA ARG A 507 -23.49 3.98 21.17
C ARG A 507 -22.87 5.00 20.22
N ILE A 508 -23.61 6.07 19.95
CA ILE A 508 -23.14 7.24 19.21
C ILE A 508 -23.25 8.48 20.10
N GLY A 509 -22.15 9.22 20.21
CA GLY A 509 -22.10 10.57 20.77
C GLY A 509 -21.77 11.57 19.66
N LEU A 510 -22.55 12.64 19.58
CA LEU A 510 -22.37 13.77 18.68
C LEU A 510 -22.10 15.02 19.52
N ALA A 511 -21.21 15.89 19.05
CA ALA A 511 -20.82 17.12 19.70
C ALA A 511 -21.79 18.27 19.42
N GLU A 512 -22.45 18.30 18.26
CA GLU A 512 -23.33 19.42 17.90
C GLU A 512 -24.50 19.07 16.96
N GLN A 513 -25.44 20.01 16.86
CA GLN A 513 -26.54 19.92 15.90
C GLN A 513 -25.99 19.87 14.47
N GLY A 514 -26.53 18.96 13.66
CA GLY A 514 -26.10 18.77 12.28
C GLY A 514 -24.92 17.82 12.11
N GLU A 515 -24.20 17.48 13.19
CA GLU A 515 -23.20 16.42 13.15
C GLU A 515 -23.88 15.07 12.94
N GLY A 516 -23.22 14.17 12.20
CA GLY A 516 -23.70 12.82 12.00
C GLY A 516 -22.63 11.76 12.16
N ALA A 517 -23.06 10.58 12.57
CA ALA A 517 -22.22 9.40 12.72
C ALA A 517 -22.88 8.19 12.06
N ARG A 518 -22.03 7.27 11.62
CA ARG A 518 -22.44 6.05 10.94
C ARG A 518 -22.70 4.92 11.94
N PHE A 519 -23.72 4.10 11.68
CA PHE A 519 -23.87 2.80 12.31
C PHE A 519 -24.35 1.74 11.31
N GLU A 520 -24.09 0.47 11.62
CA GLU A 520 -24.59 -0.70 10.87
C GLU A 520 -25.42 -1.60 11.80
N VAL A 521 -26.28 -2.44 11.22
CA VAL A 521 -26.94 -3.53 11.94
C VAL A 521 -26.25 -4.83 11.58
N THR A 522 -25.66 -5.51 12.56
CA THR A 522 -25.02 -6.82 12.40
C THR A 522 -25.94 -7.91 12.94
N GLY A 523 -26.20 -8.94 12.13
CA GLY A 523 -26.87 -10.16 12.58
C GLY A 523 -25.86 -11.23 12.99
N HIS A 524 -26.29 -12.14 13.86
CA HIS A 524 -25.60 -13.40 14.15
C HIS A 524 -26.59 -14.55 14.00
N ASP A 525 -26.20 -15.62 13.31
CA ASP A 525 -26.97 -16.86 13.28
C ASP A 525 -26.84 -17.66 14.59
N ALA A 526 -27.50 -18.81 14.66
CA ALA A 526 -27.48 -19.69 15.84
C ALA A 526 -26.08 -20.27 16.14
N GLN A 527 -25.17 -20.24 15.17
CA GLN A 527 -23.78 -20.69 15.28
C GLN A 527 -22.83 -19.55 15.65
N GLY A 528 -23.35 -18.32 15.77
CA GLY A 528 -22.59 -17.12 16.10
C GLY A 528 -21.90 -16.47 14.90
N ALA A 529 -22.06 -17.01 13.69
CA ALA A 529 -21.51 -16.41 12.48
C ALA A 529 -22.23 -15.08 12.18
N ALA A 530 -21.46 -14.07 11.81
CA ALA A 530 -21.95 -12.70 11.66
C ALA A 530 -21.93 -12.24 10.20
N ALA A 531 -22.92 -11.42 9.86
CA ALA A 531 -22.99 -10.65 8.62
C ALA A 531 -23.76 -9.33 8.85
N VAL A 532 -23.52 -8.34 8.00
CA VAL A 532 -24.28 -7.08 7.99
C VAL A 532 -25.70 -7.36 7.49
N ILE A 533 -26.69 -6.75 8.12
CA ILE A 533 -28.08 -6.69 7.68
C ILE A 533 -28.30 -5.33 7.02
N GLU A 534 -28.69 -5.35 5.75
CA GLU A 534 -28.79 -4.13 4.97
C GLU A 534 -30.04 -3.31 5.33
N PRO A 535 -29.98 -1.97 5.17
CA PRO A 535 -31.09 -1.08 5.49
C PRO A 535 -32.45 -1.50 4.95
N ARG A 536 -32.49 -2.06 3.73
CA ARG A 536 -33.69 -2.60 3.06
C ARG A 536 -34.47 -3.62 3.89
N ASP A 537 -33.81 -4.33 4.82
CA ASP A 537 -34.40 -5.39 5.64
C ASP A 537 -34.59 -4.94 7.10
N VAL A 538 -34.25 -3.68 7.42
CA VAL A 538 -34.31 -3.10 8.77
C VAL A 538 -35.43 -2.06 8.86
N THR A 539 -36.24 -2.17 9.91
CA THR A 539 -37.18 -1.13 10.35
C THR A 539 -36.59 -0.38 11.53
N LEU A 540 -36.60 0.95 11.49
CA LEU A 540 -36.07 1.80 12.55
C LEU A 540 -37.19 2.56 13.28
N GLU A 541 -37.13 2.56 14.61
CA GLU A 541 -37.95 3.37 15.49
C GLU A 541 -37.07 4.31 16.31
N PHE A 542 -37.33 5.62 16.21
CA PHE A 542 -36.59 6.67 16.90
C PHE A 542 -37.40 7.97 16.91
N ASP A 543 -37.01 8.91 17.78
CA ASP A 543 -37.62 10.23 17.83
C ASP A 543 -37.15 11.10 16.65
N ARG A 544 -38.05 11.26 15.66
CA ARG A 544 -37.77 12.05 14.44
C ARG A 544 -37.68 13.56 14.69
N SER A 545 -38.15 14.06 15.83
CA SER A 545 -38.00 15.46 16.21
C SER A 545 -36.54 15.77 16.62
N GLN A 546 -35.83 14.76 17.12
CA GLN A 546 -34.46 14.89 17.62
C GLN A 546 -33.41 14.35 16.63
N TRP A 547 -33.74 13.34 15.84
CA TRP A 547 -32.79 12.61 15.01
C TRP A 547 -33.24 12.54 13.54
N ALA A 548 -32.29 12.66 12.61
CA ALA A 548 -32.46 12.27 11.22
C ALA A 548 -31.66 11.00 10.98
N VAL A 549 -32.23 9.99 10.33
CA VAL A 549 -31.52 8.77 9.95
C VAL A 549 -31.74 8.49 8.48
N ALA A 550 -30.65 8.24 7.75
CA ALA A 550 -30.68 7.95 6.32
C ALA A 550 -29.74 6.80 5.99
N GLU A 551 -30.02 6.06 4.92
CA GLU A 551 -29.11 5.05 4.38
C GLU A 551 -27.82 5.73 3.87
N ASP A 552 -26.68 5.12 4.11
CA ASP A 552 -25.37 5.69 3.75
C ASP A 552 -24.87 5.27 2.35
N GLY A 553 -25.61 4.39 1.66
CA GLY A 553 -25.22 3.77 0.39
C GLY A 553 -24.08 2.76 0.48
N ARG A 554 -23.63 2.42 1.69
CA ARG A 554 -22.52 1.50 2.01
C ARG A 554 -22.97 0.32 2.88
N GLY A 555 -24.28 0.05 2.94
CA GLY A 555 -24.87 -1.04 3.70
C GLY A 555 -25.17 -0.70 5.16
N GLY A 556 -25.14 0.58 5.54
CA GLY A 556 -25.48 1.05 6.88
C GLY A 556 -26.34 2.31 6.86
N PHE A 557 -26.30 3.03 7.97
CA PHE A 557 -27.07 4.24 8.22
C PHE A 557 -26.17 5.36 8.73
N THR A 558 -26.55 6.60 8.44
CA THR A 558 -26.04 7.80 9.11
C THR A 558 -27.15 8.36 9.99
N VAL A 559 -26.86 8.56 11.28
CA VAL A 559 -27.70 9.31 12.20
C VAL A 559 -27.14 10.71 12.40
N THR A 560 -28.00 11.72 12.37
CA THR A 560 -27.65 13.15 12.49
C THR A 560 -28.52 13.81 13.55
N ALA A 561 -27.91 14.62 14.41
CA ALA A 561 -28.63 15.39 15.42
C ALA A 561 -29.42 16.55 14.78
N ARG A 562 -30.72 16.65 15.05
CA ARG A 562 -31.57 17.77 14.60
C ARG A 562 -31.65 18.91 15.61
N VAL A 563 -31.27 18.64 16.86
CA VAL A 563 -31.33 19.58 17.99
C VAL A 563 -29.97 19.64 18.68
N PRO A 564 -29.64 20.76 19.36
CA PRO A 564 -28.34 20.94 20.02
C PRO A 564 -28.14 20.04 21.25
N TRP A 565 -29.23 19.56 21.86
CA TRP A 565 -29.20 18.69 23.03
C TRP A 565 -30.28 17.62 22.94
N ALA A 566 -29.87 16.36 22.93
CA ALA A 566 -30.77 15.21 22.97
C ALA A 566 -30.07 13.97 23.52
N ALA A 567 -30.81 13.17 24.26
CA ALA A 567 -30.45 11.80 24.59
C ALA A 567 -31.62 10.91 24.19
N GLY A 568 -31.32 9.81 23.52
CA GLY A 568 -32.36 8.96 22.97
C GLY A 568 -31.86 7.57 22.64
N ARG A 569 -32.76 6.80 22.05
CA ARG A 569 -32.50 5.44 21.62
C ARG A 569 -33.16 5.21 20.27
N LEU A 570 -32.46 4.43 19.46
CA LEU A 570 -32.94 3.96 18.16
C LEU A 570 -33.05 2.44 18.24
N LEU A 571 -34.24 1.93 17.92
CA LEU A 571 -34.53 0.50 17.88
C LEU A 571 -34.53 0.04 16.43
N ALA A 572 -33.71 -0.96 16.12
CA ALA A 572 -33.64 -1.58 14.81
C ALA A 572 -34.24 -3.00 14.89
N SER A 573 -35.29 -3.24 14.11
CA SER A 573 -35.95 -4.55 13.97
C SER A 573 -35.76 -5.09 12.57
N VAL A 574 -35.69 -6.41 12.40
CA VAL A 574 -35.49 -7.05 11.09
C VAL A 574 -36.71 -7.89 10.74
N ARG A 575 -37.26 -7.68 9.54
CA ARG A 575 -38.51 -8.33 9.14
C ARG A 575 -38.32 -9.85 9.01
N GLY A 576 -39.21 -10.62 9.62
CA GLY A 576 -39.19 -12.09 9.54
C GLY A 576 -38.12 -12.76 10.41
N VAL A 577 -37.50 -12.02 11.31
CA VAL A 577 -36.48 -12.50 12.23
C VAL A 577 -37.04 -12.48 13.65
N SER A 578 -36.94 -13.60 14.37
CA SER A 578 -37.44 -13.73 15.75
C SER A 578 -36.53 -13.10 16.81
N ALA A 579 -35.36 -12.60 16.41
CA ALA A 579 -34.47 -11.85 17.28
C ALA A 579 -35.15 -10.55 17.75
N GLY A 580 -35.03 -10.23 19.04
CA GLY A 580 -35.47 -8.94 19.57
C GLY A 580 -34.75 -7.77 18.91
N PRO A 581 -35.28 -6.53 19.02
CA PRO A 581 -34.70 -5.35 18.39
C PRO A 581 -33.27 -5.10 18.88
N ALA A 582 -32.41 -4.62 17.98
CA ALA A 582 -31.12 -4.06 18.36
C ALA A 582 -31.34 -2.62 18.86
N GLU A 583 -30.79 -2.29 20.02
CA GLU A 583 -30.85 -0.94 20.59
C GLU A 583 -29.53 -0.19 20.33
N LEU A 584 -29.64 1.06 19.90
CA LEU A 584 -28.54 2.00 19.74
C LEU A 584 -28.78 3.21 20.63
N ALA A 585 -27.86 3.45 21.57
CA ALA A 585 -27.91 4.64 22.41
C ALA A 585 -27.39 5.86 21.65
N LEU A 586 -28.14 6.96 21.66
CA LEU A 586 -27.82 8.22 20.98
C LEU A 586 -27.67 9.35 22.00
N GLY A 587 -26.65 10.19 21.82
CA GLY A 587 -26.45 11.41 22.59
C GLY A 587 -25.88 12.54 21.75
N CYS A 588 -26.39 13.76 21.94
CA CYS A 588 -25.86 14.99 21.38
C CYS A 588 -25.71 16.01 22.50
N LEU A 589 -24.49 16.49 22.75
CA LEU A 589 -24.19 17.45 23.81
C LEU A 589 -23.25 18.55 23.27
N LEU A 590 -23.74 19.79 23.20
CA LEU A 590 -22.87 20.95 23.07
C LEU A 590 -22.04 21.10 24.35
N TYR A 591 -20.76 20.77 24.29
CA TYR A 591 -19.79 21.22 25.30
C TYR A 591 -19.45 22.69 25.05
N THR A 592 -20.32 23.61 25.44
CA THR A 592 -19.84 24.93 25.84
C THR A 592 -19.38 24.80 27.29
N LEU A 593 -18.07 24.57 27.50
CA LEU A 593 -17.50 24.93 28.80
C LEU A 593 -17.56 26.46 28.92
N PRO A 594 -18.03 27.02 30.05
CA PRO A 594 -17.86 28.44 30.34
C PRO A 594 -16.38 28.83 30.46
#